data_AF-A0A7K7FVV3-F1
#
_entry.id   AF-A0A7K7FVV3-F1
#
_cell.length_a   1.000
_cell.length_b   1.000
_cell.length_c   1.000
_cell.angle_alpha   90.00
_cell.angle_beta   90.00
_cell.angle_gamma   90.00
#
_symmetry.space_group_name_H-M   'P 1'
#
loop_
_entity.id
_entity.type
_entity.pdbx_description
1 polymer ?
#
loop_
_entity_poly.entity_id
_entity_poly.type
_entity_poly.pdbx_seq_one_letter_code
_entity_poly.pdbx_strand_id
1 'polypeptide(L)'
;AISPTTGTFTVNFTITNLRYSSHLRNPYSAKFSATSRVLTAVLDQLFKKTSIHSVYTGCKMMAFRPAQKMEDTGVDAACTYKTDSAASQLDRVILYHEVSNKTNGFTNLGIYSLDQESLYING
;
A
#
# COMPACT_ATOMS: atom_id res chain seq x y z
N ALA A 1 17.84 -24.00 14.73
CA ALA A 1 17.87 -22.63 14.18
C ALA A 1 16.47 -22.29 13.70
N ILE A 2 15.92 -21.17 14.13
CA ILE A 2 14.63 -20.68 13.63
C ILE A 2 14.93 -19.97 12.31
N SER A 3 14.43 -20.49 11.20
CA SER A 3 14.63 -19.88 9.89
C SER A 3 13.64 -18.73 9.70
N PRO A 4 14.09 -17.51 9.39
CA PRO A 4 13.17 -16.39 9.16
C PRO A 4 12.24 -16.71 8.00
N THR A 5 10.93 -16.55 8.23
CA THR A 5 9.88 -16.74 7.23
C THR A 5 9.43 -15.37 6.72
N THR A 6 9.12 -15.28 5.42
CA THR A 6 8.59 -14.04 4.82
C THR A 6 7.07 -14.10 4.80
N GLY A 7 6.43 -13.17 5.50
CA GLY A 7 5.00 -12.92 5.40
C GLY A 7 4.67 -11.90 4.31
N THR A 8 3.45 -11.96 3.78
CA THR A 8 2.92 -10.99 2.81
C THR A 8 1.57 -10.47 3.29
N PHE A 9 1.30 -9.19 3.05
CA PHE A 9 -0.01 -8.59 3.22
C PHE A 9 -0.32 -7.69 2.00
N THR A 10 -1.58 -7.50 1.68
CA THR A 10 -2.03 -6.57 0.65
C THR A 10 -2.54 -5.28 1.25
N VAL A 11 -2.36 -4.20 0.52
CA VAL A 11 -2.92 -2.88 0.83
C VAL A 11 -3.62 -2.41 -0.43
N ASN A 12 -4.91 -2.12 -0.31
CA ASN A 12 -5.75 -1.64 -1.40
C ASN A 12 -6.37 -0.31 -0.98
N PHE A 13 -6.43 0.65 -1.90
CA PHE A 13 -7.05 1.95 -1.66
C PHE A 13 -7.33 2.69 -2.97
N THR A 14 -8.04 3.82 -2.86
CA THR A 14 -8.36 4.70 -3.98
C THR A 14 -7.70 6.05 -3.80
N ILE A 15 -7.06 6.55 -4.86
CA ILE A 15 -6.51 7.90 -4.97
C ILE A 15 -7.48 8.75 -5.78
N THR A 16 -7.88 9.89 -5.21
CA THR A 16 -8.90 10.79 -5.78
C THR A 16 -8.30 11.92 -6.62
N ASN A 17 -7.00 12.20 -6.49
CA ASN A 17 -6.29 13.21 -7.29
C ASN A 17 -5.33 12.61 -8.33
N LEU A 18 -5.54 11.36 -8.73
CA LEU A 18 -4.78 10.67 -9.78
C LEU A 18 -5.74 10.11 -10.83
N ARG A 19 -5.78 10.74 -12.01
CA ARG A 19 -6.66 10.32 -13.08
C ARG A 19 -6.28 8.97 -13.68
N TYR A 20 -7.19 7.99 -13.59
CA TYR A 20 -7.03 6.69 -14.25
C TYR A 20 -6.93 6.85 -15.77
N SER A 21 -6.07 6.05 -16.40
CA SER A 21 -5.76 6.18 -17.84
C SER A 21 -5.25 4.87 -18.42
N SER A 22 -5.28 4.72 -19.75
CA SER A 22 -4.70 3.56 -20.46
C SER A 22 -3.22 3.36 -20.14
N HIS A 23 -2.47 4.43 -19.87
CA HIS A 23 -1.08 4.32 -19.44
C HIS A 23 -0.96 3.73 -18.03
N LEU A 24 -1.84 4.08 -17.09
CA LEU A 24 -1.86 3.43 -15.77
C LEU A 24 -2.39 1.99 -15.84
N ARG A 25 -3.19 1.64 -16.85
CA ARG A 25 -3.56 0.25 -17.12
C ARG A 25 -2.39 -0.60 -17.62
N ASN A 26 -1.48 -0.01 -18.39
CA ASN A 26 -0.38 -0.74 -19.01
C ASN A 26 0.85 -0.79 -18.08
N PRO A 27 1.22 -1.96 -17.54
CA PRO A 27 2.36 -2.10 -16.62
C PRO A 27 3.72 -1.76 -17.25
N TYR A 28 3.79 -1.76 -18.59
CA TYR A 28 5.01 -1.42 -19.34
C TYR A 28 5.10 0.07 -19.70
N SER A 29 4.12 0.89 -19.32
CA SER A 29 4.15 2.32 -19.65
C SER A 29 5.06 3.11 -18.71
N ALA A 30 5.62 4.22 -19.22
CA ALA A 30 6.40 5.14 -18.41
C ALA A 30 5.57 5.72 -17.25
N LYS A 31 4.29 6.02 -17.46
CA LYS A 31 3.39 6.56 -16.42
C LYS A 31 3.16 5.54 -15.31
N PHE A 32 2.95 4.27 -15.64
CA PHE A 32 2.85 3.20 -14.64
C PHE A 32 4.14 3.11 -13.83
N SER A 33 5.29 3.01 -14.50
CA SER A 33 6.58 2.87 -13.82
C SER A 33 6.89 4.04 -12.89
N ALA A 34 6.68 5.28 -13.35
CA ALA A 34 6.89 6.48 -12.55
C ALA A 34 5.95 6.55 -11.34
N THR A 35 4.65 6.30 -11.56
CA THR A 35 3.64 6.32 -10.49
C THR A 35 3.93 5.23 -9.46
N SER A 36 4.28 4.02 -9.90
CA SER A 36 4.62 2.92 -9.02
C SER A 36 5.83 3.21 -8.14
N ARG A 37 6.88 3.83 -8.69
CA ARG A 37 8.06 4.24 -7.91
C ARG A 37 7.70 5.24 -6.82
N VAL A 38 6.90 6.26 -7.14
CA VAL A 38 6.46 7.26 -6.17
C VAL A 38 5.59 6.62 -5.09
N LEU A 39 4.61 5.80 -5.47
CA LEU A 39 3.70 5.14 -4.52
C LEU A 39 4.41 4.14 -3.61
N THR A 40 5.33 3.33 -4.15
CA THR A 40 6.18 2.46 -3.32
C THR A 40 6.97 3.29 -2.32
N ALA A 41 7.61 4.39 -2.73
CA ALA A 41 8.39 5.21 -1.82
C ALA A 41 7.57 5.83 -0.68
N VAL A 42 6.35 6.32 -0.96
CA VAL A 42 5.49 6.88 0.11
C VAL A 42 4.94 5.79 1.03
N LEU A 43 4.64 4.60 0.51
CA LEU A 43 4.23 3.46 1.35
C LEU A 43 5.39 2.97 2.21
N ASP A 44 6.60 2.87 1.67
CA ASP A 44 7.79 2.51 2.44
C ASP A 44 8.01 3.50 3.60
N GLN A 45 7.84 4.80 3.35
CA GLN A 45 7.93 5.83 4.39
C GLN A 45 6.82 5.74 5.43
N LEU A 46 5.60 5.39 5.00
CA LEU A 46 4.46 5.19 5.89
C LEU A 46 4.72 4.01 6.83
N PHE A 47 5.08 2.84 6.30
CA PHE A 47 5.28 1.63 7.11
C PHE A 47 6.47 1.74 8.06
N LYS A 48 7.50 2.52 7.72
CA LYS A 48 8.59 2.87 8.65
C LYS A 48 8.13 3.67 9.88
N LYS A 49 6.93 4.25 9.86
CA LYS A 49 6.32 4.99 10.99
C LYS A 49 5.25 4.18 11.74
N THR A 50 5.15 2.89 11.46
CA THR A 50 4.20 1.96 12.11
C THR A 50 4.92 0.98 13.03
N SER A 51 4.17 0.23 13.83
CA SER A 51 4.70 -0.82 14.69
C SER A 51 5.52 -1.88 13.93
N ILE A 52 5.24 -2.11 12.64
CA ILE A 52 5.91 -3.12 11.82
C ILE A 52 7.25 -2.66 11.22
N HIS A 53 7.71 -1.44 11.50
CA HIS A 53 8.90 -0.86 10.85
C HIS A 53 10.16 -1.74 10.90
N SER A 54 10.37 -2.50 11.98
CA SER A 54 11.54 -3.35 12.20
C SER A 54 11.51 -4.64 11.38
N VAL A 55 10.30 -5.12 11.05
CA VAL A 55 10.08 -6.37 10.32
C VAL A 55 9.70 -6.14 8.86
N TYR A 56 9.23 -4.94 8.52
CA TYR A 56 8.83 -4.55 7.17
C TYR A 56 9.99 -4.59 6.18
N THR A 57 9.77 -5.18 5.00
CA THR A 57 10.80 -5.31 3.97
C THR A 57 10.54 -4.54 2.68
N GLY A 58 9.30 -4.13 2.41
CA GLY A 58 8.97 -3.32 1.23
C GLY A 58 7.64 -3.67 0.59
N CYS A 59 7.14 -2.77 -0.26
CA CYS A 59 5.94 -2.97 -1.07
C CYS A 59 6.23 -3.03 -2.58
N LYS A 60 5.46 -3.86 -3.28
CA LYS A 60 5.40 -3.94 -4.74
C LYS A 60 4.03 -3.47 -5.21
N MET A 61 4.01 -2.52 -6.15
CA MET A 61 2.77 -2.16 -6.84
C MET A 61 2.35 -3.29 -7.78
N MET A 62 1.12 -3.76 -7.61
CA MET A 62 0.56 -4.88 -8.35
C MET A 62 -0.26 -4.38 -9.53
N ALA A 63 -1.15 -3.41 -9.30
CA ALA A 63 -2.00 -2.85 -10.35
C ALA A 63 -2.50 -1.44 -10.01
N PHE A 64 -2.81 -0.69 -11.07
CA PHE A 64 -3.72 0.45 -11.00
C PHE A 64 -5.03 0.07 -11.70
N ARG A 65 -6.15 0.34 -11.03
CA ARG A 65 -7.49 -0.05 -11.48
C ARG A 65 -8.39 1.18 -11.61
N PRO A 66 -9.43 1.13 -12.45
CA PRO A 66 -10.51 2.10 -12.33
C PRO A 66 -11.18 1.95 -10.96
N ALA A 67 -11.45 3.07 -10.29
CA ALA A 67 -12.26 3.10 -9.08
C ALA A 67 -13.74 3.36 -9.42
N GLN A 68 -14.60 3.44 -8.40
CA GLN A 68 -16.05 3.68 -8.61
C GLN A 68 -16.29 5.01 -9.34
N LYS A 69 -15.54 6.05 -8.99
CA LYS A 69 -15.53 7.31 -9.73
C LYS A 69 -14.59 7.17 -10.92
N MET A 70 -15.09 7.55 -12.11
CA MET A 70 -14.43 7.31 -13.39
C MET A 70 -13.05 7.97 -13.51
N GLU A 71 -12.80 9.02 -12.73
CA GLU A 71 -11.53 9.73 -12.70
C GLU A 71 -10.60 9.29 -11.57
N ASP A 72 -11.03 8.44 -10.65
CA ASP A 72 -10.20 8.02 -9.53
C ASP A 72 -9.38 6.76 -9.90
N THR A 73 -8.24 6.58 -9.23
CA THR A 73 -7.38 5.40 -9.44
C THR A 73 -7.37 4.51 -8.21
N GLY A 74 -7.84 3.28 -8.36
CA GLY A 74 -7.62 2.22 -7.39
C GLY A 74 -6.17 1.72 -7.46
N VAL A 75 -5.59 1.43 -6.30
CA VAL A 75 -4.22 0.94 -6.13
C VAL A 75 -4.27 -0.42 -5.44
N ASP A 76 -3.53 -1.38 -6.00
CA ASP A 76 -3.27 -2.66 -5.34
C ASP A 76 -1.77 -2.80 -5.09
N ALA A 77 -1.40 -2.99 -3.83
CA ALA A 77 -0.02 -3.20 -3.40
C ALA A 77 0.11 -4.50 -2.62
N ALA A 78 1.22 -5.21 -2.81
CA ALA A 78 1.62 -6.35 -1.99
C ALA A 78 2.88 -5.98 -1.21
N CYS A 79 2.82 -6.08 0.10
CA CYS A 79 3.87 -5.69 1.02
C CYS A 79 4.37 -6.90 1.80
N THR A 80 5.65 -6.88 2.14
CA THR A 80 6.34 -8.03 2.75
C THR A 80 6.92 -7.66 4.10
N TYR A 81 7.01 -8.65 4.98
CA TYR A 81 7.65 -8.53 6.29
C TYR A 81 8.35 -9.84 6.66
N LYS A 82 9.38 -9.75 7.51
CA LYS A 82 10.06 -10.92 8.09
C LYS A 82 9.42 -11.28 9.42
N THR A 83 9.28 -12.57 9.66
CA THR A 83 8.82 -13.09 10.94
C THR A 83 9.73 -14.22 11.41
N ASP A 84 9.96 -14.27 12.71
CA ASP A 84 10.70 -15.35 13.37
C ASP A 84 9.86 -16.62 13.49
N SER A 85 8.54 -16.59 13.26
CA SER A 85 7.75 -17.81 13.18
C SER A 85 6.61 -17.70 12.18
N ALA A 86 6.25 -18.80 11.54
CA ALA A 86 5.05 -18.86 10.70
C ALA A 86 3.75 -18.55 11.50
N ALA A 87 3.80 -18.63 12.84
CA ALA A 87 2.68 -18.35 13.73
C ALA A 87 2.56 -16.87 14.15
N SER A 88 3.63 -16.07 14.03
CA SER A 88 3.58 -14.64 14.35
C SER A 88 2.94 -13.89 13.18
N GLN A 89 1.61 -13.84 13.20
CA GLN A 89 0.83 -13.14 12.20
C GLN A 89 0.87 -11.64 12.45
N LEU A 90 0.91 -10.88 11.35
CA LEU A 90 0.69 -9.43 11.34
C LEU A 90 -0.69 -9.10 11.90
N ASP A 91 -0.74 -8.26 12.94
CA ASP A 91 -2.01 -7.71 13.43
C ASP A 91 -2.51 -6.62 12.48
N ARG A 92 -3.46 -7.00 11.62
CA ARG A 92 -4.03 -6.13 10.57
C ARG A 92 -4.86 -5.00 11.15
N VAL A 93 -5.49 -5.22 12.30
CA VAL A 93 -6.37 -4.22 12.93
C VAL A 93 -5.49 -3.09 13.51
N ILE A 94 -4.43 -3.47 14.23
CA ILE A 94 -3.44 -2.49 14.70
C ILE A 94 -2.84 -1.74 13.52
N LEU A 95 -2.37 -2.45 12.48
CA LEU A 95 -1.76 -1.81 11.31
C LEU A 95 -2.72 -0.86 10.59
N TYR A 96 -3.99 -1.24 10.44
CA TYR A 96 -5.03 -0.40 9.84
C TYR A 96 -5.19 0.91 10.62
N HIS A 97 -5.29 0.86 11.94
CA HIS A 97 -5.44 2.05 12.78
C HIS A 97 -4.19 2.95 12.72
N GLU A 98 -2.99 2.35 12.74
CA GLU A 98 -1.75 3.11 12.61
C GLU A 98 -1.66 3.81 11.26
N VAL A 99 -1.97 3.10 10.17
CA VAL A 99 -2.02 3.67 8.81
C VAL A 99 -3.02 4.81 8.75
N SER A 100 -4.26 4.60 9.20
CA SER A 100 -5.32 5.61 9.20
C SER A 100 -4.88 6.87 9.98
N ASN A 101 -4.35 6.71 11.19
CA ASN A 101 -3.85 7.83 11.99
C ASN A 101 -2.71 8.58 11.27
N LYS A 102 -1.72 7.86 10.76
CA LYS A 102 -0.55 8.44 10.06
C LYS A 102 -0.88 9.12 8.73
N THR A 103 -2.09 8.91 8.21
CA THR A 103 -2.60 9.46 6.94
C THR A 103 -3.78 10.41 7.14
N ASN A 104 -3.92 10.96 8.36
CA ASN A 104 -4.99 11.90 8.73
C ASN A 104 -6.39 11.30 8.48
N GLY A 105 -6.67 10.14 9.07
CA GLY A 105 -7.91 9.41 8.83
C GLY A 105 -7.96 8.84 7.41
N PHE A 106 -6.83 8.46 6.83
CA PHE A 106 -6.74 7.95 5.45
C PHE A 106 -7.24 8.91 4.36
N THR A 107 -7.03 10.21 4.55
CA THR A 107 -7.37 11.24 3.55
C THR A 107 -6.16 11.74 2.77
N ASN A 108 -4.95 11.57 3.30
CA ASN A 108 -3.71 12.04 2.67
C ASN A 108 -2.57 11.04 2.78
N LEU A 109 -1.86 10.83 1.66
CA LEU A 109 -0.60 10.09 1.61
C LEU A 109 0.41 10.81 0.73
N GLY A 110 1.20 11.69 1.35
CA GLY A 110 2.17 12.51 0.63
C GLY A 110 1.47 13.46 -0.34
N ILE A 111 1.75 13.31 -1.64
CA ILE A 111 1.10 14.12 -2.69
C ILE A 111 -0.30 13.62 -3.09
N TYR A 112 -0.73 12.48 -2.56
CA TYR A 112 -1.97 11.84 -2.94
C TYR A 112 -3.10 12.16 -1.97
N SER A 113 -4.24 12.55 -2.52
CA SER A 113 -5.52 12.61 -1.83
C SER A 113 -6.19 11.24 -1.93
N LEU A 114 -6.72 10.75 -0.82
CA LEU A 114 -7.23 9.40 -0.69
C LEU A 114 -8.73 9.41 -0.41
N ASP A 115 -9.41 8.36 -0.86
CA ASP A 115 -10.77 8.07 -0.40
C ASP A 115 -10.69 7.39 0.98
N GLN A 116 -11.21 8.08 1.99
CA GLN A 116 -11.14 7.69 3.39
C GLN A 116 -11.71 6.28 3.66
N GLU A 117 -12.73 5.88 2.91
CA GLU A 117 -13.41 4.59 3.11
C GLU A 117 -12.79 3.45 2.31
N SER A 118 -11.77 3.74 1.50
CA SER A 118 -11.20 2.78 0.54
C SER A 118 -10.06 1.94 1.08
N LEU A 119 -9.49 2.26 2.25
CA LEU A 119 -8.38 1.50 2.82
C LEU A 119 -8.82 0.07 3.15
N TYR A 120 -8.10 -0.90 2.60
CA TYR A 120 -8.24 -2.29 2.95
C TYR A 120 -6.86 -2.95 3.13
N ILE A 121 -6.66 -3.62 4.26
CA ILE A 121 -5.43 -4.36 4.58
C ILE A 121 -5.79 -5.83 4.81
N ASN A 122 -5.15 -6.74 4.08
CA ASN A 122 -5.41 -8.18 4.17
C ASN A 122 -4.12 -9.01 4.16
N GLY A 123 -4.15 -10.26 4.63
CA GLY A 123 -2.99 -11.15 4.67
C GLY A 123 -3.32 -12.56 5.12
#